data_AF-A0A538S997-F1
#
_entry.id   AF-A0A538S997-F1
#
_cell.length_a   1.000
_cell.length_b   1.000
_cell.length_c   1.000
_cell.angle_alpha   90.00
_cell.angle_beta   90.00
_cell.angle_gamma   90.00
#
_symmetry.space_group_name_H-M   'P 1'
#
loop_
_entity.id
_entity.type
_entity.pdbx_description
1 polymer ?
#
loop_
_entity_poly.entity_id
_entity_poly.type
_entity_poly.pdbx_seq_one_letter_code
_entity_poly.pdbx_strand_id
1 'polypeptide(L)'
;MRRLDPRPSLLLCAAFSATLWWAAPPAQATKYAGEFLKIPVGARAIGMGGGFCAVADDATAPYWNPAGMIYLPYREVIVQHAEKFGNLLNHDYAGAV
;
A
#
# COMPACT_ATOMS: atom_id res chain seq x y z
N MET A 1 7.22 -52.44 -12.81
CA MET A 1 7.67 -51.03 -12.74
C MET A 1 7.29 -50.34 -14.03
N ARG A 2 6.20 -49.54 -14.06
CA ARG A 2 5.78 -48.79 -15.27
C ARG A 2 6.63 -47.51 -15.34
N ARG A 3 7.40 -47.33 -16.41
CA ARG A 3 8.11 -46.07 -16.66
C ARG A 3 7.05 -44.97 -16.82
N LEU A 4 7.12 -43.96 -15.97
CA LEU A 4 6.33 -42.74 -16.11
C LEU A 4 7.00 -41.88 -17.18
N ASP A 5 6.63 -42.12 -18.44
CA ASP A 5 7.09 -41.28 -19.53
C ASP A 5 6.31 -39.94 -19.48
N PRO A 6 6.99 -38.78 -19.36
CA PRO A 6 6.31 -37.49 -19.24
C PRO A 6 5.55 -37.19 -20.53
N ARG A 7 4.25 -36.88 -20.41
CA ARG A 7 3.38 -36.58 -21.55
C ARG A 7 3.89 -35.32 -22.28
N PRO A 8 3.89 -35.29 -23.63
CA PRO A 8 4.41 -34.16 -24.41
C PRO A 8 3.72 -32.82 -24.08
N SER A 9 2.47 -32.84 -23.62
CA SER A 9 1.77 -31.65 -23.14
C SER A 9 2.36 -31.04 -21.85
N LEU A 10 2.89 -31.86 -20.94
CA LEU A 10 3.55 -31.38 -19.71
C LEU A 10 4.91 -30.72 -20.02
N LEU A 11 5.63 -31.23 -21.01
CA LEU A 11 6.90 -30.65 -21.46
C LEU A 11 6.68 -29.29 -22.12
N LEU A 12 5.60 -29.13 -22.89
CA LEU A 12 5.25 -27.86 -23.52
C LEU A 12 4.87 -26.79 -22.47
N CYS A 13 4.07 -27.16 -21.46
CA CYS A 13 3.75 -26.27 -20.35
C CYS A 13 5.00 -25.87 -19.55
N ALA A 14 5.89 -26.81 -19.25
CA ALA A 14 7.13 -26.53 -18.53
C ALA A 14 8.07 -25.60 -19.31
N ALA A 15 8.19 -25.80 -20.63
CA ALA A 15 8.96 -24.93 -21.50
C ALA A 15 8.36 -23.51 -21.56
N PHE A 16 7.04 -23.40 -21.68
CA PHE A 16 6.34 -22.11 -21.70
C PHE A 16 6.51 -21.34 -20.39
N SER A 17 6.33 -22.01 -19.24
CA SER A 17 6.56 -21.40 -17.92
C SER A 17 8.02 -20.98 -17.72
N ALA A 18 8.98 -21.76 -18.22
CA ALA A 18 10.40 -21.42 -18.16
C ALA A 18 10.74 -20.18 -19.01
N THR A 19 10.14 -20.04 -20.20
CA THR A 19 10.31 -18.84 -21.03
C THR A 19 9.72 -17.59 -20.40
N LEU A 20 8.57 -17.70 -19.72
CA LEU A 20 7.96 -16.60 -18.97
C LEU A 20 8.82 -16.13 -17.79
N TRP A 21 9.47 -17.07 -17.09
CA TRP A 21 10.40 -16.72 -16.01
C TRP A 21 11.70 -16.09 -16.52
N TRP A 22 12.22 -16.54 -17.65
CA TRP A 22 13.44 -15.99 -18.24
C TRP A 22 13.24 -14.59 -18.83
N ALA A 23 12.06 -14.31 -19.39
CA ALA A 23 11.73 -13.04 -20.03
C ALA A 23 11.20 -11.98 -19.05
N ALA A 24 11.10 -12.27 -17.75
CA ALA A 24 10.65 -11.29 -16.77
C ALA A 24 11.69 -10.17 -16.64
N PRO A 25 11.38 -8.92 -17.01
CA PRO A 25 12.29 -7.81 -16.76
C PRO A 25 12.50 -7.66 -15.25
N PRO A 26 13.71 -7.29 -14.78
CA PRO A 26 13.91 -7.02 -13.37
C PRO A 26 12.95 -5.90 -12.95
N ALA A 27 12.15 -6.13 -11.91
CA ALA A 27 11.30 -5.11 -11.32
C ALA A 27 12.18 -4.02 -10.69
N GLN A 28 12.51 -2.99 -11.47
CA GLN A 28 13.27 -1.84 -11.00
C GLN A 28 12.31 -0.87 -10.31
N ALA A 29 12.30 -0.89 -8.98
CA ALA A 29 11.65 0.16 -8.21
C ALA A 29 12.31 1.50 -8.56
N THR A 30 11.55 2.42 -9.17
CA THR A 30 12.01 3.79 -9.37
C THR A 30 12.34 4.37 -8.00
N LYS A 31 13.44 5.14 -7.86
CA LYS A 31 14.02 5.57 -6.57
C LYS A 31 13.04 6.29 -5.61
N TYR A 32 11.90 6.76 -6.12
CA TYR A 32 10.85 7.48 -5.39
C TYR A 32 9.45 6.85 -5.53
N ALA A 33 9.34 5.65 -6.12
CA ALA A 33 8.07 4.95 -6.23
C ALA A 33 7.55 4.62 -4.82
N GLY A 34 6.42 5.21 -4.43
CA GLY A 34 5.79 5.01 -3.12
C GLY A 34 6.26 5.95 -2.01
N GLU A 35 7.10 6.96 -2.29
CA GLU A 35 7.53 7.91 -1.25
C GLU A 35 6.35 8.70 -0.64
N PHE A 36 5.25 8.86 -1.37
CA PHE A 36 4.03 9.51 -0.87
C PHE A 36 3.38 8.74 0.28
N LEU A 37 3.56 7.41 0.35
CA LEU A 37 3.04 6.56 1.45
C LEU A 37 3.70 6.87 2.79
N LYS A 38 4.86 7.53 2.78
CA LYS A 38 5.54 7.99 3.99
C LYS A 38 5.04 9.35 4.46
N ILE A 39 4.13 10.00 3.72
CA ILE A 39 3.51 11.25 4.17
C ILE A 39 2.40 10.88 5.15
N PRO A 40 2.49 11.26 6.44
CA PRO A 40 1.45 10.94 7.39
C PRO A 40 0.19 11.78 7.16
N VAL A 41 -0.94 11.27 7.64
CA VAL A 41 -2.24 11.93 7.58
C VAL A 41 -2.68 12.34 8.98
N GLY A 42 -3.23 13.54 9.12
CA GLY A 42 -3.77 14.08 10.37
C GLY A 42 -2.76 14.91 11.14
N ALA A 43 -3.13 16.16 11.47
CA ALA A 43 -2.28 17.07 12.24
C ALA A 43 -1.92 16.49 13.63
N ARG A 44 -2.87 15.82 14.29
CA ARG A 44 -2.66 15.14 15.58
C ARG A 44 -1.63 14.03 15.45
N ALA A 45 -1.81 13.12 14.49
CA ALA A 45 -0.89 12.01 14.26
C ALA A 45 0.51 12.49 13.88
N ILE A 46 0.62 13.54 13.04
CA ILE A 46 1.89 14.17 12.67
C ILE A 46 2.56 14.79 13.91
N GLY A 47 1.81 15.50 14.76
CA GLY A 47 2.32 16.08 16.01
C GLY A 47 2.85 15.04 17.01
N MET A 48 2.36 13.80 16.93
CA MET A 48 2.84 12.65 17.70
C MET A 48 4.02 11.91 17.04
N GLY A 49 4.60 12.47 15.96
CA GLY A 49 5.68 11.82 15.21
C GLY A 49 5.27 10.55 14.49
N GLY A 50 3.96 10.38 14.19
CA GLY A 50 3.39 9.18 13.57
C GLY A 50 2.95 8.10 14.55
N GLY A 51 3.07 8.33 15.87
CA GLY A 51 2.64 7.40 16.92
C GLY A 51 1.14 7.43 17.21
N PHE A 52 0.28 7.20 16.23
CA PHE A 52 -1.19 7.38 16.40
C PHE A 52 -2.01 6.08 16.37
N CYS A 53 -1.47 4.95 15.91
CA CYS A 53 -2.24 3.71 15.67
C CYS A 53 -3.05 3.20 16.89
N ALA A 54 -2.54 3.38 18.10
CA ALA A 54 -3.18 2.89 19.33
C ALA A 54 -4.34 3.79 19.81
N VAL A 55 -4.38 5.04 19.36
CA VAL A 55 -5.31 6.08 19.80
C VAL A 55 -6.06 6.70 18.61
N ALA A 56 -6.21 5.94 17.51
CA ALA A 56 -6.84 6.43 16.30
C ALA A 56 -8.36 6.60 16.51
N ASP A 57 -8.76 7.79 16.94
CA ASP A 57 -10.10 8.13 17.42
C ASP A 57 -10.73 9.32 16.67
N ASP A 58 -10.25 9.61 15.46
CA ASP A 58 -10.70 10.72 14.62
C ASP A 58 -10.97 10.27 13.15
N ALA A 59 -11.34 11.21 12.28
CA ALA A 59 -11.61 10.93 10.85
C ALA A 59 -10.39 10.40 10.05
N THR A 60 -9.21 10.33 10.66
CA THR A 60 -8.01 9.68 10.09
C THR A 60 -7.87 8.22 10.51
N ALA A 61 -8.76 7.70 11.35
CA ALA A 61 -8.77 6.29 11.76
C ALA A 61 -8.71 5.28 10.60
N PRO A 62 -9.39 5.47 9.45
CA PRO A 62 -9.25 4.55 8.31
C PRO A 62 -7.81 4.43 7.77
N TYR A 63 -6.99 5.49 7.92
CA TYR A 63 -5.58 5.51 7.50
C TYR A 63 -4.66 4.83 8.53
N TRP A 64 -4.91 5.04 9.83
CA TRP A 64 -4.02 4.57 10.90
C TRP A 64 -4.43 3.23 11.52
N ASN A 65 -5.71 3.06 11.84
CA ASN A 65 -6.28 1.85 12.43
C ASN A 65 -7.82 1.86 12.27
N PRO A 66 -8.37 1.17 11.26
CA PRO A 66 -9.81 1.14 11.01
C PRO A 66 -10.66 0.62 12.18
N ALA A 67 -10.08 -0.19 13.08
CA ALA A 67 -10.80 -0.66 14.27
C ALA A 67 -11.11 0.47 15.27
N GLY A 68 -10.37 1.59 15.21
CA GLY A 68 -10.61 2.77 16.02
C GLY A 68 -11.91 3.50 15.69
N MET A 69 -12.46 3.30 14.48
CA MET A 69 -13.70 3.94 14.04
C MET A 69 -14.91 3.63 14.93
N ILE A 70 -14.92 2.46 15.58
CA ILE A 70 -16.03 2.07 16.48
C ILE A 70 -16.14 2.97 17.71
N TYR A 71 -15.08 3.70 18.05
CA TYR A 71 -15.04 4.56 19.23
C TYR A 71 -15.46 6.00 18.94
N LEU A 72 -15.71 6.39 17.67
CA LEU A 72 -16.19 7.74 17.34
C LEU A 72 -17.69 7.87 17.62
N PRO A 73 -18.11 8.76 18.55
CA PRO A 73 -19.53 8.93 18.89
C PRO A 73 -20.27 9.92 17.98
N TYR A 74 -19.54 10.64 17.12
CA TYR A 74 -20.08 11.66 16.22
C TYR A 74 -19.44 11.53 14.83
N ARG A 75 -20.11 12.16 13.85
CA ARG A 75 -19.60 12.24 12.48
C ARG A 75 -18.48 13.27 12.41
N GLU A 76 -17.39 12.91 11.74
CA GLU A 76 -16.24 13.78 11.58
C GLU A 76 -15.76 13.76 10.13
N VAL A 77 -15.32 14.92 9.63
CA VAL A 77 -14.77 15.06 8.28
C VAL A 77 -13.43 15.76 8.38
N ILE A 78 -12.43 15.25 7.67
CA ILE A 78 -11.11 15.84 7.57
C ILE A 78 -10.66 15.92 6.12
N VAL A 79 -9.98 17.01 5.79
CA VAL A 79 -9.29 17.20 4.51
C VAL A 79 -7.87 17.67 4.83
N GLN A 80 -6.89 17.06 4.17
CA GLN A 80 -5.48 17.41 4.30
C GLN A 80 -4.87 17.56 2.90
N HIS A 81 -4.11 18.62 2.72
CA HIS A 81 -3.22 18.83 1.59
C HIS A 81 -1.78 18.92 2.11
N ALA A 82 -0.87 18.11 1.57
CA ALA A 82 0.53 18.14 1.95
C ALA A 82 1.41 18.25 0.69
N GLU A 83 2.17 19.33 0.59
CA GLU A 83 3.18 19.56 -0.45
C GLU A 83 4.58 19.43 0.17
N LYS A 84 5.46 18.66 -0.46
CA LYS A 84 6.88 18.56 -0.08
C LYS A 84 7.79 18.80 -1.28
N PHE A 85 8.96 19.38 -1.01
CA PHE A 85 10.04 19.62 -1.97
C PHE A 85 9.62 20.46 -3.20
N GLY A 86 8.77 21.48 -3.01
CA GLY A 86 8.32 22.35 -4.10
C GLY A 86 7.50 21.58 -5.14
N ASN A 87 6.38 21.01 -4.71
CA ASN A 87 5.41 20.29 -5.54
C ASN A 87 5.89 18.95 -6.13
N LEU A 88 7.10 18.48 -5.81
CA LEU A 88 7.59 17.18 -6.27
C LEU A 88 6.85 16.00 -5.62
N LEU A 89 6.34 16.19 -4.41
CA LEU A 89 5.63 15.16 -3.67
C LEU A 89 4.40 15.77 -3.00
N ASN A 90 3.23 15.49 -3.56
CA ASN A 90 1.95 15.95 -3.04
C ASN A 90 1.14 14.77 -2.51
N HIS A 91 0.45 14.99 -1.41
CA HIS A 91 -0.44 14.00 -0.81
C HIS A 91 -1.70 14.66 -0.29
N ASP A 92 -2.80 14.37 -0.97
CA ASP A 92 -4.14 14.81 -0.62
C ASP A 92 -4.88 13.66 0.06
N TYR A 93 -5.49 13.95 1.20
CA TYR A 93 -6.32 13.01 1.92
C TYR A 93 -7.65 13.65 2.27
N ALA A 94 -8.72 12.91 2.06
CA ALA A 94 -10.05 13.24 2.56
C ALA A 94 -10.60 12.01 3.28
N GLY A 95 -11.12 12.22 4.49
CA GLY A 95 -11.69 11.18 5.32
C GLY A 95 -12.99 11.64 5.94
N ALA A 96 -13.94 10.71 6.09
CA ALA A 96 -15.18 10.94 6.81
C ALA A 96 -15.55 9.66 7.56
N VAL A 97 -16.01 9.82 8.80
CA VAL A 97 -16.50 8.75 9.69
C VAL A 97 -17.85 9.16 10.25
#